data_AF-A0A7X8MBZ0-F1
#
_entry.id   AF-A0A7X8MBZ0-F1
#
_cell.length_a   1.000
_cell.length_b   1.000
_cell.length_c   1.000
_cell.angle_alpha   90.00
_cell.angle_beta   90.00
_cell.angle_gamma   90.00
#
_symmetry.space_group_name_H-M   'P 1'
#
loop_
_entity.id
_entity.type
_entity.pdbx_description
1 polymer ?
#
loop_
_entity_poly.entity_id
_entity_poly.type
_entity_poly.pdbx_seq_one_letter_code
_entity_poly.pdbx_strand_id
1 'polypeptide(L)'
;MLADILNPDPGRDLYLRAADQRAGAYSILCGVAANRSMLSGRPVDIASLVADLQAPDYPQPRDQNVSSAYSRPDRKTWLFS
;
A
#
# COMPACT_ATOMS: atom_id res chain seq x y z
N MET A 1 4.26 22.51 2.70
CA MET A 1 3.27 21.54 2.18
C MET A 1 2.82 21.88 0.76
N LEU A 2 1.98 22.89 0.51
CA LEU A 2 1.54 23.21 -0.87
C LEU A 2 2.71 23.69 -1.75
N ALA A 3 3.62 24.48 -1.18
CA ALA A 3 4.86 24.89 -1.84
C ALA A 3 5.74 23.70 -2.23
N ASP A 4 5.71 22.59 -1.48
CA ASP A 4 6.49 21.38 -1.81
C ASP A 4 5.84 20.58 -2.94
N ILE A 5 4.49 20.56 -2.99
CA ILE A 5 3.71 19.87 -4.04
C ILE A 5 3.79 20.63 -5.36
N LEU A 6 3.74 21.96 -5.31
CA LEU A 6 3.72 22.84 -6.48
C LEU A 6 5.11 23.33 -6.88
N ASN A 7 6.18 22.82 -6.26
CA ASN A 7 7.54 23.16 -6.64
C ASN A 7 7.82 22.63 -8.05
N PRO A 8 8.20 23.48 -9.04
CA PRO A 8 8.52 23.03 -10.38
C PRO A 8 9.79 22.14 -10.44
N ASP A 9 10.65 22.19 -9.42
CA ASP A 9 11.81 21.32 -9.28
C ASP A 9 11.83 20.64 -7.89
N PRO A 10 11.04 19.58 -7.68
CA PRO A 10 10.94 18.89 -6.40
C PRO A 10 12.13 17.95 -6.12
N GLY A 11 13.08 17.82 -7.05
CA GLY A 11 14.15 16.82 -6.98
C GLY A 11 13.65 15.37 -7.13
N ARG A 12 14.53 14.40 -6.87
CA ARG A 12 14.22 12.97 -6.98
C ARG A 12 13.42 12.46 -5.78
N ASP A 13 12.24 11.88 -6.03
CA ASP A 13 11.41 11.24 -5.01
C ASP A 13 11.87 9.81 -4.70
N LEU A 14 12.79 9.67 -3.73
CA LEU A 14 13.32 8.38 -3.29
C LEU A 14 12.26 7.45 -2.68
N TYR A 15 11.18 8.01 -2.15
CA TYR A 15 10.16 7.26 -1.41
C TYR A 15 8.86 7.08 -2.17
N LEU A 16 8.78 7.56 -3.42
CA LEU A 16 7.60 7.48 -4.29
C LEU A 16 6.33 7.95 -3.55
N ARG A 17 6.42 9.09 -2.88
CA ARG A 17 5.30 9.74 -2.19
C ARG A 17 4.33 10.40 -3.16
N ALA A 18 4.83 10.90 -4.27
CA ALA A 18 3.99 11.36 -5.37
C ALA A 18 3.34 10.14 -6.04
N ALA A 19 2.02 10.07 -6.02
CA ALA A 19 1.28 8.99 -6.66
C ALA A 19 1.39 9.11 -8.19
N ASP A 20 1.63 7.98 -8.86
CA ASP A 20 1.55 7.88 -10.31
C ASP A 20 0.09 7.70 -10.79
N GLN A 21 -0.10 7.69 -12.12
CA GLN A 21 -1.42 7.48 -12.73
C GLN A 21 -2.05 6.15 -12.33
N ARG A 22 -1.26 5.08 -12.19
CA ARG A 22 -1.74 3.73 -11.88
C ARG A 22 -2.22 3.67 -10.43
N ALA A 23 -1.47 4.28 -9.50
CA ALA A 23 -1.86 4.40 -8.10
C ALA A 23 -3.19 5.16 -7.96
N GLY A 24 -3.36 6.24 -8.74
CA GLY A 24 -4.64 6.95 -8.85
C GLY A 24 -5.78 6.05 -9.36
N ALA A 25 -5.54 5.28 -10.42
CA ALA A 25 -6.53 4.36 -10.97
C ALA A 25 -6.96 3.28 -9.95
N TYR A 26 -6.01 2.66 -9.24
CA TYR A 26 -6.33 1.70 -8.19
C TYR A 26 -7.13 2.30 -7.02
N SER A 27 -6.89 3.57 -6.66
CA SER A 27 -7.69 4.27 -5.64
C SER A 27 -9.16 4.38 -6.05
N ILE A 28 -9.42 4.76 -7.31
CA ILE A 28 -10.78 4.84 -7.87
C ILE A 28 -11.43 3.46 -7.91
N LEU A 29 -10.70 2.44 -8.40
CA LEU A 29 -11.22 1.08 -8.51
C LEU A 29 -11.55 0.46 -7.14
N CYS A 30 -10.76 0.78 -6.11
CA CYS A 30 -11.07 0.38 -4.74
C CYS A 30 -12.44 0.92 -4.29
N GLY A 31 -12.73 2.19 -4.58
CA GLY A 31 -14.05 2.79 -4.30
C GLY A 31 -15.19 2.10 -5.06
N VAL A 32 -14.98 1.80 -6.34
CA VAL A 32 -15.96 1.05 -7.16
C VAL A 32 -16.20 -0.35 -6.59
N ALA A 33 -15.13 -1.07 -6.24
CA ALA A 33 -15.21 -2.40 -5.65
C ALA A 33 -15.98 -2.37 -4.32
N ALA A 34 -15.71 -1.38 -3.47
CA ALA A 34 -16.41 -1.19 -2.20
C ALA A 34 -17.91 -0.96 -2.40
N ASN A 35 -18.29 -0.09 -3.33
CA ASN A 35 -19.70 0.17 -3.64
C ASN A 35 -20.42 -1.09 -4.15
N ARG A 36 -19.80 -1.84 -5.06
CA ARG A 36 -20.34 -3.11 -5.57
C ARG A 36 -20.42 -4.18 -4.47
N SER A 37 -19.43 -4.22 -3.58
CA SER A 37 -19.41 -5.12 -2.43
C SER A 37 -20.55 -4.83 -1.47
N MET A 38 -20.76 -3.56 -1.10
CA MET A 38 -21.88 -3.15 -0.25
C MET A 38 -23.24 -3.47 -0.87
N LEU A 39 -23.40 -3.24 -2.18
CA LEU A 39 -24.64 -3.54 -2.89
C LEU A 39 -24.96 -5.04 -2.93
N SER A 40 -23.94 -5.88 -3.18
CA SER A 40 -24.10 -7.33 -3.38
C SER A 40 -23.94 -8.16 -2.11
N GLY A 41 -23.41 -7.58 -1.04
CA GLY A 41 -23.03 -8.28 0.19
C GLY A 41 -21.88 -9.28 0.00
N ARG A 42 -21.11 -9.18 -1.08
CA ARG A 42 -20.05 -10.14 -1.44
C ARG A 42 -18.72 -9.43 -1.70
N PRO A 43 -17.58 -10.07 -1.40
CA PRO A 43 -16.28 -9.55 -1.79
C PRO A 43 -16.18 -9.35 -3.31
N VAL A 44 -15.56 -8.26 -3.74
CA VAL A 44 -15.30 -7.93 -5.15
C VAL A 44 -13.80 -7.84 -5.37
N ASP A 45 -13.28 -8.63 -6.31
CA ASP A 45 -11.88 -8.57 -6.70
C ASP A 45 -11.64 -7.35 -7.59
N ILE A 46 -10.70 -6.48 -7.18
CA ILE A 46 -10.33 -5.28 -7.92
C ILE A 46 -9.75 -5.62 -9.29
N ALA A 47 -8.96 -6.70 -9.40
CA ALA A 47 -8.35 -7.11 -10.67
C ALA A 47 -9.39 -7.54 -11.72
N SER A 48 -10.61 -7.89 -11.29
CA SER A 48 -11.72 -8.24 -12.19
C SER A 48 -12.45 -7.04 -12.80
N LEU A 49 -12.20 -5.81 -12.32
CA LEU A 49 -12.95 -4.63 -12.71
C LEU A 49 -12.47 -4.00 -14.02
N VAL A 50 -11.17 -4.08 -14.30
CA VAL A 50 -10.51 -3.51 -15.47
C VAL A 50 -9.38 -4.45 -15.90
N ALA A 51 -9.33 -4.81 -17.17
CA ALA A 51 -8.26 -5.61 -17.74
C ALA A 51 -7.00 -4.74 -18.00
N ASP A 52 -5.83 -5.38 -17.96
CA ASP A 52 -4.54 -4.82 -18.38
C ASP A 52 -4.07 -3.56 -17.62
N LEU A 53 -4.57 -3.32 -16.40
CA LEU A 53 -4.04 -2.28 -15.53
C LEU A 53 -2.74 -2.76 -14.88
N GLN A 54 -1.63 -2.07 -15.17
CA GLN A 54 -0.34 -2.36 -14.56
C GLN A 54 -0.31 -1.95 -13.09
N ALA A 55 0.41 -2.71 -12.27
CA ALA A 55 0.66 -2.36 -10.87
C ALA A 55 1.41 -1.01 -10.77
N PRO A 56 1.13 -0.21 -9.72
CA PRO A 56 1.83 1.04 -9.48
C PRO A 56 3.25 0.79 -8.96
N ASP A 57 4.09 1.81 -9.05
CA ASP A 57 5.45 1.71 -8.50
C ASP A 57 5.43 1.83 -6.98
N TYR A 58 6.20 0.97 -6.32
CA TYR A 58 6.38 0.99 -4.87
C TYR A 58 7.85 1.18 -4.52
N PRO A 59 8.15 1.91 -3.42
CA PRO A 59 9.52 2.03 -2.96
C PRO A 59 10.05 0.65 -2.58
N GLN A 60 11.34 0.43 -2.80
CA GLN A 60 11.98 -0.81 -2.41
C GLN A 60 11.81 -0.99 -0.89
N PRO A 61 11.32 -2.16 -0.43
CA PRO A 61 11.29 -2.44 1.00
C PRO A 61 12.68 -2.25 1.58
N ARG A 62 12.78 -1.63 2.75
CA ARG A 62 14.05 -1.56 3.49
C ARG A 62 14.52 -3.00 3.74
N ASP A 63 15.80 -3.30 3.50
CA ASP A 63 16.37 -4.63 3.73
C ASP A 63 15.97 -5.16 5.11
N GLN A 64 15.16 -6.22 5.14
CA GLN A 64 14.61 -6.79 6.38
C GLN A 64 15.65 -7.53 7.23
N ASN A 65 16.92 -7.57 6.80
CA ASN A 65 17.99 -8.30 7.48
C ASN A 65 18.38 -7.68 8.85
N VAL A 66 17.86 -6.50 9.18
CA VAL A 66 17.95 -5.92 10.55
C VAL A 66 16.97 -6.54 11.56
N SER A 67 16.02 -7.38 11.12
CA SER A 67 15.01 -8.00 12.00
C SER A 67 15.54 -9.20 12.80
N SER A 68 16.67 -9.80 12.39
CA SER A 68 17.27 -10.93 13.11
C SER A 68 17.94 -10.52 14.42
N ALA A 69 18.15 -9.23 14.66
CA ALA A 69 18.77 -8.73 15.89
C ALA A 69 17.78 -8.62 17.07
N TYR A 70 16.46 -8.66 16.83
CA TYR A 70 15.46 -8.57 17.89
C TYR A 70 14.96 -9.95 18.33
N SER A 71 15.87 -10.75 18.90
CA SER A 71 15.47 -11.94 19.66
C SER A 71 14.89 -11.47 21.00
N ARG A 72 13.56 -11.50 21.17
CA ARG A 72 12.92 -11.27 22.47
C ARG A 72 13.35 -12.40 23.43
N PRO A 73 14.17 -12.15 24.48
CA PRO A 73 14.82 -13.23 25.21
C PRO A 73 13.96 -14.00 26.22
N ASP A 74 12.65 -13.77 26.29
CA ASP A 74 11.84 -14.36 27.37
C ASP A 74 10.34 -14.48 27.04
N ARG A 75 9.96 -15.53 26.29
CA ARG A 75 8.57 -16.03 26.38
C ARG A 75 8.41 -16.82 27.69
N LYS A 76 8.11 -16.13 28.81
CA LYS A 76 7.58 -16.80 30.00
C LYS A 76 6.13 -17.20 29.73
N THR A 77 5.90 -18.48 29.45
CA THR A 77 4.57 -19.11 29.40
C THR A 77 4.02 -19.21 30.83
N TRP A 78 3.25 -18.20 31.25
CA TRP A 78 2.53 -18.21 32.53
C TRP A 78 1.02 -18.10 32.35
N LEU A 79 0.42 -18.91 31.47
CA LEU A 79 -1.03 -19.13 31.53
C LEU A 79 -1.37 -20.56 31.13
N PHE A 80 -2.12 -21.22 32.03
CA PHE A 80 -2.78 -22.52 31.94
C PHE A 80 -1.93 -23.76 32.28
N SER A 81 -1.87 -24.06 33.58
CA SER A 81 -1.93 -25.43 34.12
C SER A 81 -3.14 -25.55 35.03
#